data_AF-A0A349G6G7-F1
#
_entry.id   AF-A0A349G6G7-F1
#
_cell.length_a   1.000
_cell.length_b   1.000
_cell.length_c   1.000
_cell.angle_alpha   90.00
_cell.angle_beta   90.00
_cell.angle_gamma   90.00
#
_symmetry.space_group_name_H-M   'P 1'
#
loop_
_entity.id
_entity.type
_entity.pdbx_description
1 polymer ?
#
loop_
_entity_poly.entity_id
_entity_poly.type
_entity_poly.pdbx_seq_one_letter_code
_entity_poly.pdbx_strand_id
1 'polypeptide(L)'
;MENFDDIRIGMTLTLQKKVGIDDTALHYGSGKVPYLLATVRLVAFMIEASAQLIDPHLPEGYGSIGHHLEVDHFKPTMIGSTVTVEVKVSAFEN
;
A
#
# COMPACT_ATOMS: atom_id res chain seq x y z
N MET A 1 20.28 22.47 -3.13
CA MET A 1 18.92 22.05 -3.51
C MET A 1 18.92 20.56 -3.29
N GLU A 2 17.95 20.04 -2.55
CA GLU A 2 17.85 18.60 -2.34
C GLU A 2 17.54 17.91 -3.66
N ASN A 3 18.14 16.74 -3.87
CA ASN A 3 18.08 16.04 -5.13
C ASN A 3 17.02 14.94 -5.07
N PHE A 4 16.01 15.02 -5.93
CA PHE A 4 14.97 14.01 -6.09
C PHE A 4 15.02 13.34 -7.49
N ASP A 5 16.11 13.53 -8.24
CA ASP A 5 16.27 13.07 -9.63
C ASP A 5 16.23 11.54 -9.79
N ASP A 6 16.33 10.80 -8.68
CA ASP A 6 16.28 9.35 -8.67
C ASP A 6 14.85 8.79 -8.74
N ILE A 7 13.82 9.62 -8.49
CA ILE A 7 12.41 9.22 -8.66
C ILE A 7 12.01 9.40 -10.13
N ARG A 8 11.60 8.30 -10.76
CA ARG A 8 11.24 8.27 -12.19
C ARG A 8 9.83 7.76 -12.40
N ILE A 9 9.10 8.45 -13.26
CA ILE A 9 7.81 7.96 -13.77
C ILE A 9 8.01 6.59 -14.41
N GLY A 10 7.14 5.65 -14.05
CA GLY A 10 7.18 4.27 -14.52
C GLY A 10 7.94 3.29 -13.62
N MET A 11 8.61 3.75 -12.56
CA MET A 11 9.12 2.86 -11.51
C MET A 11 7.96 2.04 -10.92
N THR A 12 8.21 0.76 -10.63
CA THR A 12 7.20 -0.17 -10.12
C THR A 12 7.72 -1.02 -8.98
N LEU A 13 6.83 -1.42 -8.08
CA LEU A 13 7.07 -2.47 -7.09
C LEU A 13 5.84 -3.37 -6.98
N THR A 14 6.06 -4.67 -6.82
CA THR A 14 5.00 -5.64 -6.54
C THR A 14 5.27 -6.30 -5.20
N LEU A 15 4.30 -6.20 -4.28
CA LEU A 15 4.32 -6.92 -3.02
C LEU A 15 3.20 -7.97 -3.00
N GLN A 16 3.47 -9.09 -2.35
CA GLN A 16 2.49 -10.14 -2.13
C GLN A 16 2.42 -10.53 -0.67
N LYS A 17 1.22 -10.85 -0.20
CA LYS A 17 1.04 -11.41 1.13
C LYS A 17 -0.12 -12.39 1.19
N LYS A 18 -0.01 -13.36 2.10
CA LYS A 18 -1.12 -14.23 2.47
C LYS A 18 -1.97 -13.53 3.53
N VAL A 19 -3.28 -13.49 3.35
CA VAL A 19 -4.22 -12.88 4.30
C VAL A 19 -4.25 -13.72 5.58
N GLY A 20 -3.85 -13.10 6.70
CA GLY A 20 -3.88 -13.67 8.04
C GLY A 20 -5.06 -13.17 8.87
N ILE A 21 -5.14 -13.62 10.12
CA ILE A 21 -6.17 -13.19 11.09
C ILE A 21 -6.05 -11.68 11.36
N ASP A 22 -4.83 -11.16 11.47
CA ASP A 22 -4.56 -9.75 11.76
C ASP A 22 -4.93 -8.81 10.61
N ASP A 23 -5.22 -9.35 9.43
CA ASP A 23 -5.63 -8.58 8.26
C ASP A 23 -7.14 -8.40 8.16
N THR A 24 -7.88 -9.08 9.02
CA THR A 24 -9.33 -9.22 8.88
C THR A 24 -10.09 -7.99 9.33
N ALA A 25 -11.29 -7.84 8.79
CA ALA A 25 -12.21 -6.79 9.17
C ALA A 25 -12.62 -6.87 10.67
N LEU A 26 -12.48 -8.03 11.31
CA LEU A 26 -12.67 -8.21 12.76
C LEU A 26 -11.54 -7.57 13.55
N HIS A 27 -10.28 -7.83 13.17
CA HIS A 27 -9.10 -7.26 13.84
C HIS A 27 -9.15 -5.73 13.89
N TYR A 28 -9.66 -5.11 12.82
CA TYR A 28 -9.82 -3.66 12.71
C TYR A 28 -11.18 -3.11 13.18
N GLY A 29 -11.97 -3.90 13.91
CA GLY A 29 -13.17 -3.40 14.61
C GLY A 29 -14.44 -3.24 13.78
N SER A 30 -14.47 -3.68 12.51
CA SER A 30 -15.69 -3.56 11.68
C SER A 30 -16.75 -4.65 11.96
N GLY A 31 -16.36 -5.75 12.64
CA GLY A 31 -17.23 -6.76 13.28
C GLY A 31 -18.21 -7.56 12.41
N LYS A 32 -18.54 -7.10 11.19
CA LYS A 32 -19.65 -7.64 10.39
C LYS A 32 -19.23 -8.75 9.41
N VAL A 33 -17.95 -8.84 9.04
CA VAL A 33 -17.40 -9.84 8.10
C VAL A 33 -16.05 -10.38 8.61
N PRO A 34 -16.04 -11.28 9.61
CA PRO A 34 -14.87 -11.50 10.45
C PRO A 34 -13.68 -12.20 9.77
N TYR A 35 -13.91 -12.89 8.65
CA TYR A 35 -12.88 -13.65 7.94
C TYR A 35 -12.44 -13.02 6.62
N LEU A 36 -12.92 -11.81 6.32
CA LEU A 36 -12.56 -11.08 5.11
C LEU A 36 -11.48 -10.06 5.40
N LEU A 37 -10.60 -9.84 4.42
CA LEU A 37 -9.62 -8.75 4.41
C LEU A 37 -10.31 -7.41 4.72
N ALA A 38 -9.72 -6.64 5.63
CA ALA A 38 -10.20 -5.30 5.95
C ALA A 38 -9.80 -4.30 4.86
N THR A 39 -10.68 -3.34 4.55
CA THR A 39 -10.33 -2.20 3.67
C THR A 39 -9.12 -1.45 4.19
N VAL A 40 -9.06 -1.18 5.50
CA VAL A 40 -7.92 -0.49 6.12
C VAL A 40 -6.61 -1.25 5.95
N ARG A 41 -6.65 -2.60 5.98
CA ARG A 41 -5.44 -3.40 5.76
C ARG A 41 -5.00 -3.36 4.30
N LEU A 42 -5.94 -3.42 3.35
CA LEU A 42 -5.63 -3.28 1.93
C LEU A 42 -4.97 -1.93 1.63
N VAL A 43 -5.56 -0.84 2.14
CA VAL A 43 -5.01 0.51 2.01
C VAL A 43 -3.62 0.61 2.63
N ALA A 44 -3.42 0.07 3.84
CA ALA A 44 -2.10 0.05 4.47
C ALA A 44 -1.06 -0.71 3.63
N PHE A 45 -1.45 -1.78 2.91
CA PHE A 45 -0.53 -2.53 2.06
C PHE A 45 -0.15 -1.75 0.79
N MET A 46 -1.08 -0.97 0.24
CA MET A 46 -0.81 -0.05 -0.87
C MET A 46 0.15 1.06 -0.45
N ILE A 47 -0.03 1.65 0.73
CA ILE A 47 0.89 2.67 1.28
C ILE A 47 2.27 2.07 1.52
N GLU A 48 2.35 0.89 2.14
CA GLU A 48 3.60 0.16 2.38
C GLU A 48 4.38 -0.08 1.08
N ALA A 49 3.72 -0.58 0.04
CA ALA A 49 4.35 -0.79 -1.27
C ALA A 49 4.81 0.54 -1.90
N SER A 50 4.01 1.60 -1.76
CA SER A 50 4.35 2.92 -2.32
C SER A 50 5.57 3.53 -1.63
N ALA A 51 5.61 3.50 -0.30
CA ALA A 51 6.73 3.96 0.51
C ALA A 51 8.00 3.13 0.22
N GLN A 52 7.90 1.80 0.17
CA GLN A 52 9.04 0.94 -0.19
C GLN A 52 9.59 1.21 -1.60
N LEU A 53 8.76 1.68 -2.52
CA LEU A 53 9.20 2.07 -3.86
C LEU A 53 9.92 3.42 -3.88
N ILE A 54 9.48 4.41 -3.10
CA ILE A 54 9.95 5.80 -3.22
C ILE A 54 10.94 6.23 -2.13
N ASP A 55 10.77 5.77 -0.88
CA ASP A 55 11.59 6.21 0.25
C ASP A 55 13.10 5.98 0.06
N PRO A 56 13.56 4.87 -0.57
CA PRO A 56 14.99 4.66 -0.85
C PRO A 56 15.61 5.70 -1.80
N HIS A 57 14.79 6.47 -2.50
CA HIS A 57 15.21 7.50 -3.46
C HIS A 57 15.06 8.92 -2.92
N LEU A 58 14.62 9.07 -1.67
CA LEU A 58 14.53 10.37 -1.01
C LEU A 58 15.91 10.78 -0.43
N PRO A 59 16.17 12.09 -0.29
CA PRO A 59 17.36 12.58 0.39
C PRO A 59 17.47 12.06 1.84
N GLU A 60 18.67 12.09 2.40
CA GLU A 60 18.89 11.70 3.79
C GLU A 60 18.02 12.52 4.75
N GLY A 61 17.36 11.84 5.69
CA GLY A 61 16.47 12.45 6.67
C GLY A 61 15.03 12.69 6.21
N TYR A 62 14.69 12.34 4.96
CA TYR A 62 13.34 12.44 4.41
C TYR A 62 12.57 11.13 4.53
N GLY A 63 11.24 11.24 4.47
CA GLY A 63 10.30 10.13 4.38
C GLY A 63 9.02 10.57 3.68
N SER A 64 8.24 9.62 3.19
CA SER A 64 6.96 9.90 2.52
C SER A 64 5.75 9.84 3.46
N ILE A 65 4.68 10.55 3.09
CA ILE A 65 3.37 10.47 3.73
C ILE A 65 2.27 10.39 2.67
N GLY A 66 1.28 9.53 2.89
CA GLY A 66 0.08 9.48 2.06
C GLY A 66 -0.81 10.69 2.32
N HIS A 67 -1.01 11.54 1.31
CA HIS A 67 -1.87 12.73 1.41
C HIS A 67 -3.30 12.48 0.89
N HIS A 68 -3.46 11.65 -0.13
CA HIS A 68 -4.76 11.35 -0.74
C HIS A 68 -4.81 9.90 -1.20
N LEU A 69 -5.97 9.26 -1.03
CA LEU A 69 -6.22 7.88 -1.40
C LEU A 69 -7.66 7.75 -1.89
N GLU A 70 -7.84 7.07 -3.01
CA GLU A 70 -9.14 6.66 -3.54
C GLU A 70 -9.04 5.16 -3.85
N VAL A 71 -9.91 4.35 -3.22
CA VAL A 71 -9.81 2.89 -3.27
C VAL A 71 -11.18 2.24 -3.32
N ASP A 72 -11.41 1.44 -4.35
CA ASP A 72 -12.54 0.53 -4.44
C ASP A 72 -12.16 -0.86 -3.90
N HIS A 73 -12.77 -1.26 -2.78
CA HIS A 73 -12.62 -2.60 -2.22
C HIS A 73 -13.85 -3.46 -2.58
N PHE A 74 -13.91 -3.91 -3.82
CA PHE A 74 -15.12 -4.49 -4.43
C PHE A 74 -15.16 -6.03 -4.46
N LYS A 75 -14.07 -6.72 -4.08
CA LYS A 75 -13.99 -8.19 -4.09
C LYS A 75 -13.69 -8.74 -2.68
N PRO A 76 -14.61 -9.55 -2.11
CA PRO A 76 -14.35 -10.27 -0.86
C PRO A 76 -13.11 -11.15 -0.98
N THR A 77 -12.17 -11.01 -0.04
CA THR A 77 -10.94 -11.80 -0.01
C THR A 77 -10.80 -12.47 1.37
N MET A 78 -10.74 -13.79 1.41
CA MET A 78 -10.72 -14.56 2.66
C MET A 78 -9.31 -14.79 3.20
N ILE A 79 -9.20 -15.07 4.50
CA ILE A 79 -8.00 -15.64 5.12
C ILE A 79 -7.45 -16.80 4.28
N GLY A 80 -6.13 -16.85 4.12
CA GLY A 80 -5.43 -17.86 3.34
C GLY A 80 -5.29 -17.53 1.85
N SER A 81 -6.04 -16.55 1.34
CA SER A 81 -5.86 -16.02 -0.01
C SER A 81 -4.56 -15.22 -0.11
N THR A 82 -3.99 -15.13 -1.31
CA THR A 82 -2.87 -14.21 -1.59
C THR A 82 -3.42 -12.91 -2.18
N VAL A 83 -3.02 -11.79 -1.59
CA VAL A 83 -3.25 -10.44 -2.12
C VAL A 83 -1.95 -9.96 -2.75
N THR A 84 -2.06 -9.41 -3.96
CA THR A 84 -0.94 -8.77 -4.67
C THR A 84 -1.24 -7.29 -4.79
N VAL A 85 -0.27 -6.45 -4.45
CA VAL A 85 -0.31 -5.01 -4.67
C VAL A 85 0.82 -4.68 -5.64
N GLU A 86 0.47 -4.07 -6.76
CA GLU A 86 1.42 -3.47 -7.69
C GLU A 86 1.24 -1.96 -7.61
N VAL A 87 2.36 -1.25 -7.43
CA VAL A 87 2.39 0.21 -7.43
C VAL A 87 3.29 0.69 -8.55
N LYS A 88 2.95 1.87 -9.09
CA LYS A 88 3.70 2.53 -10.15
C LYS A 88 3.71 4.03 -9.94
N VAL A 89 4.87 4.67 -10.08
CA VAL A 89 4.97 6.12 -10.15
C VAL A 89 4.32 6.59 -11.46
N SER A 90 3.15 7.22 -11.38
CA SER A 90 2.41 7.71 -12.55
C SER A 90 2.78 9.15 -12.93
N ALA A 91 3.14 9.97 -11.94
CA ALA A 91 3.55 11.36 -12.09
C ALA A 91 4.53 11.71 -10.98
N PHE A 92 5.35 12.74 -11.21
CA PHE A 92 6.26 13.30 -10.23
C PHE A 92 6.39 14.81 -10.48
N GLU A 93 6.18 15.60 -9.44
CA GLU A 93 6.25 17.07 -9.44
C GLU A 93 7.12 17.47 -8.25
N ASN A 94 8.13 18.30 -8.48
CA ASN A 94 9.11 18.78 -7.49
C ASN A 94 9.02 20.30 -7.35
#